data_AF-A0A7S1X455-F1
#
_entry.id   AF-A0A7S1X455-F1
#
_cell.length_a   1.000
_cell.length_b   1.000
_cell.length_c   1.000
_cell.angle_alpha   90.00
_cell.angle_beta   90.00
_cell.angle_gamma   90.00
#
_symmetry.space_group_name_H-M   'P 1'
#
loop_
_entity.id
_entity.type
_entity.pdbx_description
1 polymer ?
#
loop_
_entity_poly.entity_id
_entity_poly.type
_entity_poly.pdbx_seq_one_letter_code
_entity_poly.pdbx_strand_id
1 'polypeptide(L)'
;MAGFARTRNNPTPAASTVAILSLGHRTQVLPSRGLRKRHKTRQLIDFHNSARRLCHQTSRSGASSPSSLKALDSVFFAEASASPYWDPACAGATMVAAYAWIKLLDGLAARDVLGRKLSRKAVHITSGPLYVLTWLAFSEDPMARWFAVLPPLAQFVRLLAIGKGWWKSESAVRTISREGGAEELLRGPLYYVVVLGVMCGVFWRDSPLGILAIAAMCGGDGMADIIGRQFGGACLPFNRDKSWAGSAAMLVFGSLLSIGFVYLFQFFGCFAITPGSATTVVLLTALAATVVEALPVTERIDDNISVPITAVVAGSLAMMLTAP
;
A
#
# COMPACT_ATOMS: atom_id res chain seq x y z
N MET A 1 -22.43 61.23 -27.44
CA MET A 1 -21.65 62.34 -28.04
C MET A 1 -21.40 63.39 -26.97
N ALA A 2 -20.22 64.03 -27.02
CA ALA A 2 -19.65 65.02 -26.10
C ALA A 2 -18.92 64.48 -24.85
N GLY A 3 -17.61 64.20 -25.00
CA GLY A 3 -16.59 64.64 -24.04
C GLY A 3 -16.45 66.18 -24.14
N PHE A 4 -15.67 66.91 -23.35
CA PHE A 4 -14.36 66.67 -22.76
C PHE A 4 -14.08 67.93 -21.92
N ALA A 5 -13.58 67.84 -20.68
CA ALA A 5 -12.66 68.86 -20.13
C ALA A 5 -12.06 68.38 -18.82
N ARG A 6 -10.73 68.45 -18.77
CA ARG A 6 -9.81 67.89 -17.80
C ARG A 6 -9.07 69.07 -17.19
N THR A 7 -8.99 69.19 -15.87
CA THR A 7 -7.91 69.95 -15.22
C THR A 7 -7.48 69.25 -13.93
N ARG A 8 -6.15 69.14 -13.82
CA ARG A 8 -5.39 68.43 -12.78
C ARG A 8 -5.24 69.30 -11.54
N ASN A 9 -5.12 68.69 -10.37
CA ASN A 9 -3.88 68.67 -9.56
C ASN A 9 -4.19 68.23 -8.12
N ASN A 10 -3.47 67.22 -7.65
CA ASN A 10 -3.25 66.92 -6.24
C ASN A 10 -1.92 67.62 -5.85
N PRO A 11 -1.71 68.03 -4.58
CA PRO A 11 -1.20 67.06 -3.60
C PRO A 11 -1.73 67.23 -2.16
N THR A 12 -1.66 66.14 -1.41
CA THR A 12 -1.78 65.98 0.06
C THR A 12 -0.61 66.70 0.80
N PRO A 13 -0.39 66.63 2.14
CA PRO A 13 -1.10 65.96 3.26
C PRO A 13 -1.21 66.80 4.58
N ALA A 14 -2.02 66.37 5.56
CA ALA A 14 -1.92 66.65 7.03
C ALA A 14 -3.31 66.46 7.66
N ALA A 15 -3.54 66.01 8.88
CA ALA A 15 -2.75 65.40 9.94
C ALA A 15 -3.81 64.81 10.89
N SER A 16 -3.66 63.58 11.35
CA SER A 16 -4.48 63.04 12.43
C SER A 16 -3.56 62.74 13.59
N THR A 17 -3.53 63.70 14.52
CA THR A 17 -2.85 63.63 15.81
C THR A 17 -3.62 62.67 16.73
N VAL A 18 -2.97 61.53 17.00
CA VAL A 18 -2.70 60.98 18.35
C VAL A 18 -3.64 61.40 19.49
N ALA A 19 -4.36 60.42 20.04
CA ALA A 19 -4.65 60.36 21.47
C ALA A 19 -4.33 58.94 21.98
N ILE A 20 -3.27 58.89 22.77
CA ILE A 20 -2.72 57.73 23.48
C ILE A 20 -3.55 57.49 24.74
N LEU A 21 -3.95 56.25 24.98
CA LEU A 21 -4.17 55.74 26.33
C LEU A 21 -3.52 54.36 26.43
N SER A 22 -2.46 54.36 27.23
CA SER A 22 -1.54 53.27 27.54
C SER A 22 -2.11 52.42 28.67
N LEU A 23 -1.97 51.09 28.57
CA LEU A 23 -1.30 50.20 29.55
C LEU A 23 -1.83 48.75 29.41
N GLY A 24 -0.97 47.84 28.95
CA GLY A 24 -1.26 46.41 28.84
C GLY A 24 -0.24 45.65 27.98
N HIS A 25 1.01 45.60 28.46
CA HIS A 25 2.15 44.96 27.80
C HIS A 25 1.94 43.47 27.47
N ARG A 26 1.98 43.10 26.18
CA ARG A 26 2.73 41.94 25.62
C ARG A 26 2.57 41.88 24.09
N THR A 27 3.39 42.64 23.37
CA THR A 27 3.65 42.39 21.94
C THR A 27 4.51 41.14 21.79
N GLN A 28 3.93 40.05 21.30
CA GLN A 28 4.72 38.95 20.75
C GLN A 28 5.36 39.40 19.44
N VAL A 29 6.67 39.55 19.45
CA VAL A 29 7.49 39.72 18.24
C VAL A 29 7.52 38.40 17.49
N LEU A 30 6.92 38.35 16.31
CA LEU A 30 7.08 37.23 15.36
C LEU A 30 8.57 37.12 14.99
N PRO A 31 9.22 35.94 15.16
CA PRO A 31 10.61 35.79 14.76
C PRO A 31 10.72 35.82 13.23
N SER A 32 11.58 36.70 12.76
CA SER A 32 11.96 36.88 11.37
C SER A 32 12.43 35.57 10.73
N ARG A 33 12.11 35.38 9.44
CA ARG A 33 12.44 34.21 8.59
C ARG A 33 13.94 33.81 8.58
N GLY A 34 14.84 34.60 9.18
CA GLY A 34 16.27 34.31 9.34
C GLY A 34 16.64 33.34 10.48
N LEU A 35 15.82 33.23 11.54
CA LEU A 35 16.11 32.37 12.70
C LEU A 35 15.90 30.87 12.40
N ARG A 36 14.92 30.53 11.55
CA ARG A 36 14.67 29.14 11.09
C ARG A 36 15.82 28.59 10.24
N LYS A 37 16.48 29.43 9.42
CA LYS A 37 17.67 29.02 8.65
C LYS A 37 18.85 28.77 9.58
N ARG A 38 19.15 29.68 10.53
CA ARG A 38 20.25 29.50 11.50
C ARG A 38 20.08 28.27 12.40
N HIS A 39 18.86 27.92 12.80
CA HIS A 39 18.62 26.69 13.56
C HIS A 39 18.83 25.43 12.73
N LYS A 40 18.39 25.41 11.46
CA LYS A 40 18.69 24.31 10.53
C LYS A 40 20.20 24.17 10.27
N THR A 41 20.92 25.28 10.11
CA THR A 41 22.37 25.25 9.90
C THR A 41 23.13 24.78 11.14
N ARG A 42 22.69 25.17 12.36
CA ARG A 42 23.28 24.64 13.62
C ARG A 42 23.01 23.14 13.81
N GLN A 43 21.79 22.67 13.52
CA GLN A 43 21.49 21.23 13.57
C GLN A 43 22.34 20.43 12.57
N LEU A 44 22.55 20.95 11.35
CA LEU A 44 23.44 20.34 10.35
C LEU A 44 24.91 20.33 10.78
N ILE A 45 25.39 21.37 11.47
CA ILE A 45 26.77 21.43 11.97
C ILE A 45 26.97 20.49 13.17
N ASP A 46 26.01 20.47 14.10
CA ASP A 46 26.05 19.58 15.26
C ASP A 46 25.89 18.10 14.84
N PHE A 47 25.14 17.84 13.77
CA PHE A 47 25.05 16.55 13.10
C PHE A 47 26.37 16.14 12.44
N HIS A 48 26.98 17.02 11.63
CA HIS A 48 28.28 16.75 10.99
C HIS A 48 29.37 16.45 12.02
N ASN A 49 29.36 17.16 13.15
CA ASN A 49 30.30 16.94 14.25
C ASN A 49 30.00 15.64 15.03
N SER A 50 28.75 15.20 15.08
CA SER A 50 28.36 13.94 15.73
C SER A 50 28.66 12.72 14.84
N ALA A 51 28.35 12.82 13.54
CA ALA A 51 28.70 11.82 12.53
C ALA A 51 30.21 11.66 12.38
N ARG A 52 30.99 12.75 12.39
CA ARG A 52 32.46 12.67 12.44
C ARG A 52 32.98 12.02 13.71
N ARG A 53 32.35 12.28 14.87
CA ARG A 53 32.75 11.65 16.14
C ARG A 53 32.49 10.15 16.14
N LEU A 54 31.35 9.71 15.60
CA LEU A 54 31.02 8.29 15.40
C LEU A 54 31.97 7.62 14.41
N CYS A 55 32.24 8.26 13.26
CA CYS A 55 33.16 7.76 12.25
C CYS A 55 34.62 7.68 12.76
N HIS A 56 35.05 8.64 13.59
CA HIS A 56 36.36 8.61 14.24
C HIS A 56 36.44 7.58 15.37
N GLN A 57 35.35 7.30 16.09
CA GLN A 57 35.29 6.21 17.07
C GLN A 57 35.39 4.85 16.38
N THR A 58 34.66 4.61 15.29
CA THR A 58 34.73 3.37 14.51
C THR A 58 36.06 3.19 13.77
N SER A 59 36.77 4.27 13.43
CA SER A 59 38.10 4.19 12.83
C SER A 59 39.21 3.88 13.85
N ARG A 60 38.99 4.13 15.15
CA ARG A 60 39.95 3.83 16.23
C ARG A 60 39.76 2.46 16.87
N SER A 61 38.54 1.94 16.89
CA SER A 61 38.27 0.54 17.22
C SER A 61 38.25 -0.26 15.92
N GLY A 62 39.32 -0.98 15.59
CA GLY A 62 39.39 -1.87 14.41
C GLY A 62 38.42 -3.07 14.48
N ALA A 63 37.13 -2.81 14.66
CA ALA A 63 36.07 -3.76 14.84
C ALA A 63 34.89 -3.34 13.96
N SER A 64 34.86 -3.86 12.75
CA SER A 64 33.65 -3.95 11.93
C SER A 64 32.70 -4.98 12.57
N SER A 65 32.16 -4.66 13.74
CA SER A 65 31.14 -5.47 14.38
C SER A 65 29.81 -5.32 13.63
N PRO A 66 29.06 -6.40 13.37
CA PRO A 66 27.77 -6.35 12.69
C PRO A 66 26.73 -5.45 13.38
N SER A 67 26.92 -5.13 14.66
CA SER A 67 26.08 -4.16 15.40
C SER A 67 26.23 -2.73 14.90
N SER A 68 27.44 -2.32 14.50
CA SER A 68 27.73 -0.96 14.04
C SER A 68 27.20 -0.71 12.63
N LEU A 69 27.23 -1.73 11.76
CA LEU A 69 26.63 -1.66 10.42
C LEU A 69 25.10 -1.53 10.50
N LYS A 70 24.44 -2.32 11.35
CA LYS A 70 22.98 -2.20 11.59
C LYS A 70 22.57 -0.82 12.09
N ALA A 71 23.38 -0.22 12.98
CA ALA A 71 23.13 1.13 13.47
C ALA A 71 23.25 2.16 12.33
N LEU A 72 24.27 2.06 11.48
CA LEU A 72 24.44 2.94 10.32
C LEU A 72 23.29 2.78 9.31
N ASP A 73 22.86 1.55 9.03
CA ASP A 73 21.73 1.28 8.13
C ASP A 73 20.43 1.87 8.67
N SER A 74 20.18 1.73 9.98
CA SER A 74 18.99 2.30 10.63
C SER A 74 18.97 3.83 10.62
N VAL A 75 20.13 4.47 10.82
CA VAL A 75 20.27 5.92 10.77
C VAL A 75 20.12 6.42 9.33
N PHE A 76 20.73 5.74 8.37
CA PHE A 76 20.60 6.08 6.95
C PHE A 76 19.16 5.95 6.46
N PHE A 77 18.45 4.88 6.85
CA PHE A 77 17.04 4.70 6.52
C PHE A 77 16.18 5.80 7.14
N ALA A 78 16.42 6.15 8.42
CA ALA A 78 15.70 7.23 9.09
C ALA A 78 15.95 8.60 8.42
N GLU A 79 17.18 8.87 7.98
CA GLU A 79 17.52 10.12 7.30
C GLU A 79 16.98 10.17 5.87
N ALA A 80 17.06 9.05 5.14
CA ALA A 80 16.52 8.93 3.79
C ALA A 80 14.98 9.06 3.78
N SER A 81 14.30 8.42 4.74
CA SER A 81 12.84 8.48 4.88
C SER A 81 12.32 9.85 5.37
N ALA A 82 13.19 10.69 5.94
CA ALA A 82 12.88 12.08 6.25
C ALA A 82 12.89 13.01 5.03
N SER A 83 13.38 12.54 3.87
CA SER A 83 13.38 13.31 2.63
C SER A 83 11.96 13.41 2.05
N PRO A 84 11.53 14.60 1.57
CA PRO A 84 10.22 14.75 0.91
C PRO A 84 10.08 13.95 -0.39
N TYR A 85 11.20 13.41 -0.92
CA TYR A 85 11.20 12.60 -2.14
C TYR A 85 11.15 11.09 -1.87
N TRP A 86 11.18 10.66 -0.60
CA TRP A 86 11.22 9.24 -0.24
C TRP A 86 9.99 8.47 -0.71
N ASP A 87 8.79 8.92 -0.32
CA ASP A 87 7.54 8.23 -0.69
C ASP A 87 7.27 8.24 -2.22
N PRO A 88 7.51 9.34 -2.96
CA PRO A 88 7.52 9.30 -4.42
C PRO A 88 8.49 8.28 -5.00
N ALA A 89 9.70 8.18 -4.44
CA ALA A 89 10.71 7.21 -4.88
C ALA A 89 10.28 5.77 -4.58
N CYS A 90 9.71 5.50 -3.40
CA CYS A 90 9.15 4.19 -3.04
C CYS A 90 7.99 3.80 -3.96
N ALA A 91 7.10 4.74 -4.30
CA ALA A 91 6.04 4.49 -5.27
C ALA A 91 6.61 4.14 -6.66
N GLY A 92 7.60 4.91 -7.15
CA GLY A 92 8.29 4.63 -8.40
C GLY A 92 9.00 3.27 -8.41
N ALA A 93 9.72 2.94 -7.34
CA ALA A 93 10.39 1.66 -7.16
C ALA A 93 9.38 0.49 -7.13
N THR A 94 8.24 0.67 -6.46
CA THR A 94 7.15 -0.31 -6.41
C THR A 94 6.56 -0.57 -7.80
N MET A 95 6.35 0.47 -8.61
CA MET A 95 5.88 0.33 -9.99
C MET A 95 6.89 -0.41 -10.86
N VAL A 96 8.18 -0.08 -10.75
CA VAL A 96 9.27 -0.76 -11.48
C VAL A 96 9.34 -2.22 -11.07
N ALA A 97 9.29 -2.53 -9.77
CA ALA A 97 9.29 -3.89 -9.26
C ALA A 97 8.07 -4.69 -9.76
N ALA A 98 6.88 -4.10 -9.72
CA ALA A 98 5.66 -4.73 -10.23
C ALA A 98 5.75 -5.00 -11.75
N TYR A 99 6.27 -4.06 -12.53
CA TYR A 99 6.48 -4.25 -13.96
C TYR A 99 7.51 -5.37 -14.24
N ALA A 100 8.64 -5.36 -13.53
CA ALA A 100 9.66 -6.39 -13.64
C ALA A 100 9.11 -7.78 -13.27
N TRP A 101 8.29 -7.86 -12.23
CA TRP A 101 7.63 -9.09 -11.81
C TRP A 101 6.69 -9.65 -12.90
N ILE A 102 5.83 -8.81 -13.47
CA ILE A 102 4.95 -9.21 -14.58
C ILE A 102 5.77 -9.65 -15.79
N LYS A 103 6.88 -8.96 -16.09
CA LYS A 103 7.78 -9.34 -17.20
C LYS A 103 8.49 -10.66 -16.97
N LEU A 104 8.87 -10.97 -15.73
CA LEU A 104 9.41 -12.27 -15.36
C LEU A 104 8.38 -13.37 -15.62
N LEU A 105 7.13 -13.21 -15.13
CA LEU A 105 6.06 -14.19 -15.34
C LEU A 105 5.67 -14.34 -16.82
N ASP A 106 5.64 -13.24 -17.58
CA ASP A 106 5.44 -13.26 -19.03
C ASP A 106 6.55 -14.02 -19.74
N GLY A 107 7.82 -13.83 -19.33
CA GLY A 107 8.97 -14.55 -19.88
C GLY A 107 8.90 -16.06 -19.61
N LEU A 108 8.41 -16.47 -18.44
CA LEU A 108 8.15 -17.88 -18.13
C LEU A 108 6.97 -18.44 -18.94
N ALA A 109 5.91 -17.66 -19.10
CA ALA A 109 4.75 -18.05 -19.91
C ALA A 109 5.10 -18.16 -21.40
N ALA A 110 5.93 -17.27 -21.93
CA ALA A 110 6.37 -17.29 -23.33
C ALA A 110 7.30 -18.46 -23.67
N ARG A 111 7.90 -19.09 -22.65
CA ARG A 111 8.73 -20.31 -22.79
C ARG A 111 7.94 -21.60 -22.53
N ASP A 112 6.61 -21.52 -22.46
CA ASP A 112 5.70 -22.61 -22.10
C ASP A 112 6.01 -23.30 -20.76
N VAL A 113 6.76 -22.64 -19.88
CA VAL A 113 7.04 -23.13 -18.51
C VAL A 113 5.78 -23.00 -17.65
N LEU A 114 5.01 -21.92 -17.86
CA LEU A 114 3.75 -21.66 -17.17
C LEU A 114 2.61 -21.56 -18.19
N GLY A 115 1.70 -22.53 -18.18
CA GLY A 115 0.48 -22.43 -18.98
C GLY A 115 -0.34 -21.18 -18.59
N ARG A 116 -1.09 -20.60 -19.54
CA ARG A 116 -1.81 -19.32 -19.35
C ARG A 116 -2.64 -19.24 -18.07
N LYS A 117 -3.40 -20.28 -17.75
CA LYS A 117 -4.22 -20.35 -16.51
C LYS A 117 -3.36 -20.27 -15.25
N LEU A 118 -2.21 -20.95 -15.23
CA LEU A 118 -1.27 -20.94 -14.12
C LEU A 118 -0.52 -19.62 -14.04
N SER A 119 -0.11 -19.04 -15.17
CA SER A 119 0.54 -17.72 -15.22
C SER A 119 -0.36 -16.63 -14.63
N ARG A 120 -1.63 -16.56 -15.06
CA ARG A 120 -2.63 -15.65 -14.49
C ARG A 120 -2.79 -15.83 -12.98
N LYS A 121 -2.86 -17.08 -12.50
CA LYS A 121 -3.00 -17.36 -11.07
C LYS A 121 -1.70 -17.09 -10.30
N ALA A 122 -0.53 -17.26 -10.91
CA ALA A 122 0.74 -16.85 -10.32
C ALA A 122 0.77 -15.31 -10.13
N VAL A 123 0.34 -14.52 -11.13
CA VAL A 123 0.21 -13.06 -10.98
C VAL A 123 -0.72 -12.73 -9.81
N HIS A 124 -1.89 -13.38 -9.74
CA HIS A 124 -2.90 -13.17 -8.69
C HIS A 124 -2.38 -13.47 -7.28
N ILE A 125 -1.72 -14.62 -7.10
CA ILE A 125 -1.24 -15.08 -5.79
C ILE A 125 -0.06 -14.25 -5.31
N THR A 126 0.80 -13.77 -6.22
CA THR A 126 2.08 -13.16 -5.84
C THR A 126 2.09 -11.64 -5.86
N SER A 127 1.37 -10.99 -6.78
CA SER A 127 1.48 -9.53 -6.96
C SER A 127 0.94 -8.73 -5.77
N GLY A 128 -0.16 -9.18 -5.16
CA GLY A 128 -0.76 -8.53 -4.00
C GLY A 128 0.13 -8.64 -2.76
N PRO A 129 0.60 -9.83 -2.38
CA PRO A 129 1.54 -10.01 -1.27
C PRO A 129 2.85 -9.24 -1.45
N LEU A 130 3.44 -9.26 -2.66
CA LEU A 130 4.63 -8.46 -2.97
C LEU A 130 4.35 -6.96 -2.83
N TYR A 131 3.18 -6.50 -3.26
CA TYR A 131 2.77 -5.11 -3.08
C TYR A 131 2.58 -4.75 -1.60
N VAL A 132 1.94 -5.60 -0.80
CA VAL A 132 1.80 -5.37 0.66
C VAL A 132 3.17 -5.26 1.32
N LEU A 133 4.15 -6.09 0.96
CA LEU A 133 5.52 -5.97 1.49
C LEU A 133 6.14 -4.60 1.22
N THR A 134 5.83 -3.96 0.08
CA THR A 134 6.35 -2.62 -0.23
C THR A 134 5.82 -1.56 0.72
N TRP A 135 4.69 -1.78 1.40
CA TRP A 135 4.12 -0.81 2.36
C TRP A 135 5.09 -0.48 3.50
N LEU A 136 5.96 -1.44 3.87
CA LEU A 136 6.98 -1.26 4.91
C LEU A 136 8.12 -0.34 4.48
N ALA A 137 8.28 -0.08 3.17
CA ALA A 137 9.30 0.82 2.66
C ALA A 137 8.86 2.29 2.65
N PHE A 138 7.57 2.58 2.80
CA PHE A 138 7.05 3.95 2.86
C PHE A 138 7.30 4.58 4.23
N SER A 139 7.38 5.91 4.27
CA SER A 139 7.65 6.67 5.49
C SER A 139 6.53 6.53 6.54
N GLU A 140 6.75 7.11 7.72
CA GLU A 140 5.75 7.23 8.78
C GLU A 140 4.81 8.43 8.58
N ASP A 141 4.97 9.22 7.51
CA ASP A 141 4.07 10.32 7.22
C ASP A 141 2.64 9.80 6.94
N PRO A 142 1.58 10.36 7.55
CA PRO A 142 0.20 10.00 7.27
C PRO A 142 -0.20 10.07 5.78
N MET A 143 0.50 10.89 4.99
CA MET A 143 0.31 11.06 3.55
C MET A 143 1.00 9.98 2.71
N ALA A 144 1.93 9.21 3.28
CA ALA A 144 2.67 8.17 2.57
C ALA A 144 1.74 7.13 1.93
N ARG A 145 0.58 6.85 2.56
CA ARG A 145 -0.46 5.97 2.02
C ARG A 145 -0.91 6.38 0.62
N TRP A 146 -1.01 7.68 0.32
CA TRP A 146 -1.50 8.16 -0.97
C TRP A 146 -0.46 7.98 -2.08
N PHE A 147 0.83 8.01 -1.74
CA PHE A 147 1.89 7.60 -2.66
C PHE A 147 1.84 6.10 -2.92
N ALA A 148 1.56 5.29 -1.89
CA ALA A 148 1.42 3.85 -2.03
C ALA A 148 0.17 3.42 -2.82
N VAL A 149 -0.86 4.27 -2.94
CA VAL A 149 -2.01 4.07 -3.85
C VAL A 149 -1.63 4.30 -5.32
N LEU A 150 -0.55 5.05 -5.62
CA LEU A 150 -0.18 5.33 -7.01
C LEU A 150 0.15 4.06 -7.83
N PRO A 151 0.90 3.07 -7.33
CA PRO A 151 1.14 1.82 -8.06
C PRO A 151 -0.14 1.08 -8.51
N PRO A 152 -1.12 0.74 -7.64
CA PRO A 152 -2.37 0.14 -8.11
C PRO A 152 -3.16 1.08 -9.01
N LEU A 153 -3.17 2.40 -8.77
CA LEU A 153 -3.83 3.36 -9.66
C LEU A 153 -3.22 3.36 -11.08
N ALA A 154 -1.91 3.36 -11.19
CA ALA A 154 -1.21 3.28 -12.47
C ALA A 154 -1.52 1.95 -13.19
N GLN A 155 -1.55 0.86 -12.44
CA GLN A 155 -1.93 -0.45 -12.99
C GLN A 155 -3.41 -0.49 -13.41
N PHE A 156 -4.32 0.18 -12.69
CA PHE A 156 -5.72 0.33 -13.06
C PHE A 156 -5.86 1.06 -14.40
N VAL A 157 -5.21 2.21 -14.56
CA VAL A 157 -5.21 2.98 -15.81
C VAL A 157 -4.67 2.13 -16.96
N ARG A 158 -3.59 1.38 -16.73
CA ARG A 158 -3.00 0.49 -17.73
C ARG A 158 -3.96 -0.62 -18.16
N LEU A 159 -4.58 -1.33 -17.21
CA LEU A 159 -5.54 -2.39 -17.52
C LEU A 159 -6.78 -1.85 -18.25
N LEU A 160 -7.29 -0.70 -17.82
CA LEU A 160 -8.42 -0.02 -18.44
C LEU A 160 -8.12 0.38 -19.90
N ALA A 161 -6.95 0.98 -20.14
CA ALA A 161 -6.54 1.41 -21.47
C ALA A 161 -6.31 0.22 -22.42
N ILE A 162 -5.74 -0.88 -21.94
CA ILE A 162 -5.57 -2.10 -22.75
C ILE A 162 -6.94 -2.75 -23.01
N GLY A 163 -7.77 -2.88 -21.99
CA GLY A 163 -9.06 -3.56 -22.11
C GLY A 163 -10.06 -2.81 -22.99
N LYS A 164 -10.01 -1.47 -23.02
CA LYS A 164 -10.78 -0.64 -23.96
C LYS A 164 -10.16 -0.53 -25.36
N GLY A 165 -8.98 -1.12 -25.58
CA GLY A 165 -8.28 -1.07 -26.87
C GLY A 165 -7.59 0.27 -27.18
N TRP A 166 -7.45 1.18 -26.21
CA TRP A 166 -6.69 2.42 -26.37
C TRP A 166 -5.19 2.14 -26.54
N TRP A 167 -4.68 1.08 -25.91
CA TRP A 167 -3.30 0.59 -26.06
C TRP A 167 -3.26 -0.89 -26.39
N LYS A 168 -2.30 -1.30 -27.22
CA LYS A 168 -2.05 -2.71 -27.54
C LYS A 168 -0.93 -3.26 -26.68
N SER A 169 -1.16 -4.36 -25.98
CA SER A 169 -0.13 -5.06 -25.21
C SER A 169 -0.38 -6.56 -25.17
N GLU A 170 0.16 -7.29 -26.14
CA GLU A 170 0.02 -8.75 -26.22
C GLU A 170 0.62 -9.46 -25.02
N SER A 171 1.74 -8.95 -24.50
CA SER A 171 2.41 -9.42 -23.28
C SER A 171 1.48 -9.38 -22.06
N ALA A 172 0.75 -8.26 -21.87
CA ALA A 172 -0.20 -8.13 -20.77
C ALA A 172 -1.40 -9.07 -20.95
N VAL A 173 -1.94 -9.14 -22.16
CA VAL A 173 -3.09 -10.01 -22.47
C VAL A 173 -2.71 -11.48 -22.26
N ARG A 174 -1.57 -11.93 -22.76
CA ARG A 174 -1.10 -13.31 -22.59
C ARG A 174 -0.93 -13.72 -21.12
N THR A 175 -0.45 -12.81 -20.29
CA THR A 175 -0.09 -13.10 -18.89
C THR A 175 -1.30 -13.00 -17.95
N ILE A 176 -2.23 -12.08 -18.22
CA ILE A 176 -3.29 -11.70 -17.28
C ILE A 176 -4.67 -12.20 -17.73
N SER A 177 -4.91 -12.35 -19.04
CA SER A 177 -6.20 -12.80 -19.58
C SER A 177 -6.40 -14.31 -19.40
N ARG A 178 -7.65 -14.74 -19.22
CA ARG A 178 -8.02 -16.17 -19.09
C ARG A 178 -7.98 -16.83 -20.46
N GLU A 179 -8.64 -16.23 -21.45
CA GLU A 179 -8.87 -16.82 -22.77
C GLU A 179 -8.11 -16.05 -23.87
N GLY A 180 -7.52 -14.90 -23.53
CA GLY A 180 -6.69 -14.09 -24.44
C GLY A 180 -7.41 -12.89 -25.02
N GLY A 181 -8.63 -12.59 -24.56
CA GLY A 181 -9.29 -11.34 -24.88
C GLY A 181 -8.70 -10.19 -24.07
N ALA A 182 -8.51 -9.03 -24.72
CA ALA A 182 -8.12 -7.80 -24.02
C ALA A 182 -9.23 -7.30 -23.09
N GLU A 183 -10.50 -7.49 -23.47
CA GLU A 183 -11.66 -7.08 -22.68
C GLU A 183 -11.74 -7.80 -21.32
N GLU A 184 -11.18 -9.00 -21.20
CA GLU A 184 -11.15 -9.74 -19.93
C GLU A 184 -10.33 -9.03 -18.85
N LEU A 185 -9.39 -8.15 -19.24
CA LEU A 185 -8.64 -7.33 -18.28
C LEU A 185 -9.55 -6.35 -17.53
N LEU A 186 -10.76 -6.07 -18.03
CA LEU A 186 -11.75 -5.19 -17.40
C LEU A 186 -12.63 -5.88 -16.35
N ARG A 187 -12.48 -7.20 -16.16
CA ARG A 187 -13.25 -7.98 -15.17
C ARG A 187 -12.39 -8.24 -13.92
N GLY A 188 -12.21 -9.50 -13.54
CA GLY A 188 -11.42 -9.93 -12.39
C GLY A 188 -10.09 -9.18 -12.19
N PRO A 189 -9.24 -8.99 -13.23
CA PRO A 189 -7.99 -8.24 -13.08
C PRO A 189 -8.17 -6.77 -12.70
N LEU A 190 -9.20 -6.10 -13.22
CA LEU A 190 -9.48 -4.70 -12.89
C LEU A 190 -10.00 -4.59 -11.45
N TYR A 191 -10.95 -5.46 -11.08
CA TYR A 191 -11.50 -5.51 -9.71
C TYR A 191 -10.41 -5.76 -8.67
N TYR A 192 -9.52 -6.70 -8.97
CA TYR A 192 -8.36 -7.01 -8.16
C TYR A 192 -7.51 -5.75 -7.84
N VAL A 193 -7.17 -4.98 -8.88
CA VAL A 193 -6.33 -3.78 -8.70
C VAL A 193 -7.09 -2.66 -7.97
N VAL A 194 -8.39 -2.52 -8.22
CA VAL A 194 -9.24 -1.59 -7.46
C VAL A 194 -9.23 -1.95 -5.97
N VAL A 195 -9.41 -3.23 -5.63
CA VAL A 195 -9.36 -3.68 -4.24
C VAL A 195 -8.00 -3.41 -3.60
N LEU A 196 -6.88 -3.67 -4.30
CA LEU A 196 -5.55 -3.32 -3.76
C LEU A 196 -5.43 -1.83 -3.43
N GLY A 197 -5.90 -0.96 -4.33
CA GLY A 197 -5.89 0.48 -4.11
C GLY A 197 -6.80 0.93 -2.96
N VAL A 198 -8.01 0.37 -2.85
CA VAL A 198 -8.96 0.69 -1.77
C VAL A 198 -8.44 0.19 -0.42
N MET A 199 -7.95 -1.06 -0.35
CA MET A 199 -7.37 -1.59 0.88
C MET A 199 -6.15 -0.77 1.32
N CYS A 200 -5.27 -0.38 0.39
CA CYS A 200 -4.15 0.50 0.69
C CYS A 200 -4.59 1.88 1.21
N GLY A 201 -5.54 2.54 0.54
CA GLY A 201 -5.95 3.90 0.91
C GLY A 201 -6.76 3.97 2.20
N VAL A 202 -7.65 2.99 2.43
CA VAL A 202 -8.60 2.98 3.55
C VAL A 202 -8.08 2.19 4.74
N PHE A 203 -7.53 1.00 4.50
CA PHE A 203 -7.04 0.07 5.52
C PHE A 203 -5.52 -0.09 5.39
N TRP A 204 -4.83 1.02 5.58
CA TRP A 204 -3.38 1.14 5.42
C TRP A 204 -2.62 0.27 6.43
N ARG A 205 -1.29 0.37 6.44
CA ARG A 205 -0.43 -0.45 7.29
C ARG A 205 -0.67 -0.30 8.80
N ASP A 206 -1.42 0.71 9.23
CA ASP A 206 -1.86 0.93 10.62
C ASP A 206 -3.06 0.08 11.04
N SER A 207 -3.63 -0.72 10.11
CA SER A 207 -4.74 -1.63 10.38
C SER A 207 -4.46 -3.01 9.78
N PRO A 208 -4.79 -4.11 10.49
CA PRO A 208 -4.67 -5.45 9.91
C PRO A 208 -5.72 -5.71 8.83
N LEU A 209 -6.82 -4.96 8.77
CA LEU A 209 -7.97 -5.30 7.91
C LEU A 209 -7.63 -5.35 6.41
N GLY A 210 -6.83 -4.40 5.93
CA GLY A 210 -6.40 -4.37 4.53
C GLY A 210 -5.50 -5.55 4.19
N ILE A 211 -4.62 -5.92 5.13
CA ILE A 211 -3.76 -7.10 5.02
C ILE A 211 -4.59 -8.38 4.97
N LEU A 212 -5.57 -8.54 5.87
CA LEU A 212 -6.46 -9.71 5.90
C LEU A 212 -7.25 -9.85 4.60
N ALA A 213 -7.79 -8.75 4.08
CA ALA A 213 -8.55 -8.73 2.84
C ALA A 213 -7.69 -9.11 1.62
N ILE A 214 -6.49 -8.55 1.51
CA ILE A 214 -5.55 -8.89 0.43
C ILE A 214 -5.07 -10.34 0.57
N ALA A 215 -4.77 -10.80 1.78
CA ALA A 215 -4.33 -12.18 2.02
C ALA A 215 -5.43 -13.21 1.69
N ALA A 216 -6.68 -12.93 2.04
CA ALA A 216 -7.82 -13.78 1.69
C ALA A 216 -8.04 -13.85 0.16
N MET A 217 -7.97 -12.72 -0.55
CA MET A 217 -8.13 -12.67 -2.00
C MET A 217 -6.94 -13.28 -2.76
N CYS A 218 -5.71 -12.90 -2.42
CA CYS A 218 -4.53 -13.35 -3.16
C CYS A 218 -4.12 -14.77 -2.77
N GLY A 219 -3.94 -15.00 -1.47
CA GLY A 219 -3.48 -16.28 -0.94
C GLY A 219 -4.59 -17.30 -0.89
N GLY A 220 -5.71 -16.96 -0.25
CA GLY A 220 -6.88 -17.83 -0.13
C GLY A 220 -7.46 -18.21 -1.50
N ASP A 221 -8.12 -17.25 -2.18
CA ASP A 221 -8.86 -17.55 -3.43
C ASP A 221 -7.92 -18.05 -4.53
N GLY A 222 -6.72 -17.47 -4.61
CA GLY A 222 -5.70 -17.92 -5.54
C GLY A 222 -5.35 -19.40 -5.38
N MET A 223 -5.12 -19.86 -4.14
CA MET A 223 -4.78 -21.26 -3.87
C MET A 223 -6.00 -22.19 -3.92
N ALA A 224 -7.17 -21.72 -3.52
CA ALA A 224 -8.44 -22.45 -3.63
C ALA A 224 -8.70 -22.89 -5.08
N ASP A 225 -8.44 -22.01 -6.03
CA ASP A 225 -8.62 -22.26 -7.44
C ASP A 225 -7.55 -23.20 -8.04
N ILE A 226 -6.29 -23.15 -7.57
CA ILE A 226 -5.24 -24.10 -7.99
C ILE A 226 -5.52 -25.50 -7.43
N ILE A 227 -5.66 -25.61 -6.11
CA ILE A 227 -5.84 -26.89 -5.41
C ILE A 227 -7.20 -27.49 -5.74
N GLY A 228 -8.26 -26.69 -5.82
CA GLY A 228 -9.59 -27.14 -6.19
C GLY A 228 -9.63 -27.75 -7.60
N ARG A 229 -8.85 -27.24 -8.56
CA ARG A 229 -8.75 -27.88 -9.88
C ARG A 229 -7.95 -29.17 -9.89
N GLN A 230 -6.90 -29.26 -9.06
CA GLN A 230 -6.01 -30.42 -9.02
C GLN A 230 -6.61 -31.58 -8.20
N PHE A 231 -7.33 -31.28 -7.12
CA PHE A 231 -7.77 -32.24 -6.11
C PHE A 231 -9.27 -32.17 -5.80
N GLY A 232 -10.04 -31.32 -6.49
CA GLY A 232 -11.46 -31.08 -6.21
C GLY A 232 -12.42 -32.14 -6.74
N GLY A 233 -12.10 -33.43 -6.56
CA GLY A 233 -13.00 -34.52 -6.96
C GLY A 233 -14.33 -34.55 -6.20
N ALA A 234 -14.36 -33.99 -4.98
CA ALA A 234 -15.57 -33.86 -4.16
C ALA A 234 -16.08 -32.41 -4.19
N CYS A 235 -17.12 -32.15 -4.98
CA CYS A 235 -17.82 -30.87 -5.01
C CYS A 235 -18.60 -30.60 -3.72
N LEU A 236 -18.86 -29.32 -3.45
CA LEU A 236 -19.76 -28.94 -2.36
C LEU A 236 -21.21 -29.33 -2.72
N PRO A 237 -22.03 -29.77 -1.75
CA PRO A 237 -23.39 -30.23 -2.03
C PRO A 237 -24.31 -29.12 -2.57
N PHE A 238 -24.03 -27.86 -2.23
CA PHE A 238 -24.79 -26.67 -2.62
C PHE A 238 -24.12 -25.84 -3.73
N ASN A 239 -22.88 -26.16 -4.12
CA ASN A 239 -22.16 -25.45 -5.17
C ASN A 239 -21.25 -26.42 -5.94
N ARG A 240 -21.63 -26.76 -7.17
CA ARG A 240 -20.92 -27.77 -7.97
C ARG A 240 -19.63 -27.24 -8.59
N ASP A 241 -19.48 -25.92 -8.70
CA ASP A 241 -18.28 -25.28 -9.25
C ASP A 241 -17.14 -25.17 -8.22
N LYS A 242 -17.47 -25.36 -6.94
CA LYS A 242 -16.53 -25.33 -5.82
C LYS A 242 -16.37 -26.72 -5.20
N SER A 243 -15.24 -26.95 -4.56
CA SER A 243 -14.87 -28.26 -4.00
C SER A 243 -14.40 -28.15 -2.56
N TRP A 244 -14.54 -29.24 -1.81
CA TRP A 244 -14.02 -29.32 -0.44
C TRP A 244 -12.51 -29.07 -0.38
N ALA A 245 -11.76 -29.56 -1.36
CA ALA A 245 -10.32 -29.31 -1.48
C ALA A 245 -10.00 -27.82 -1.70
N GLY A 246 -10.79 -27.14 -2.53
CA GLY A 246 -10.67 -25.70 -2.76
C GLY A 246 -10.96 -24.88 -1.50
N SER A 247 -12.05 -25.18 -0.79
CA SER A 247 -12.39 -24.48 0.46
C SER A 247 -11.38 -24.75 1.58
N ALA A 248 -10.83 -25.96 1.68
CA ALA A 248 -9.75 -26.24 2.62
C ALA A 248 -8.49 -25.42 2.29
N ALA A 249 -8.14 -25.30 1.00
CA ALA A 249 -7.03 -24.48 0.54
C ALA A 249 -7.27 -22.98 0.81
N MET A 250 -8.47 -22.47 0.55
CA MET A 250 -8.88 -21.10 0.88
C MET A 250 -8.58 -20.78 2.34
N LEU A 251 -9.08 -21.63 3.25
CA LEU A 251 -8.93 -21.45 4.70
C LEU A 251 -7.46 -21.51 5.12
N VAL A 252 -6.72 -22.53 4.67
CA VAL A 252 -5.33 -22.76 5.10
C VAL A 252 -4.41 -21.66 4.56
N PHE A 253 -4.40 -21.42 3.25
CA PHE A 253 -3.47 -20.46 2.65
C PHE A 253 -3.86 -19.01 2.96
N GLY A 254 -5.15 -18.70 3.04
CA GLY A 254 -5.63 -17.40 3.52
C GLY A 254 -5.20 -17.13 4.96
N SER A 255 -5.33 -18.12 5.86
CA SER A 255 -4.89 -18.00 7.26
C SER A 255 -3.38 -17.88 7.39
N LEU A 256 -2.60 -18.73 6.71
CA LEU A 256 -1.14 -18.72 6.79
C LEU A 256 -0.55 -17.39 6.31
N LEU A 257 -1.04 -16.89 5.17
CA LEU A 257 -0.58 -15.62 4.63
C LEU A 257 -0.99 -14.44 5.54
N SER A 258 -2.21 -14.47 6.07
CA SER A 258 -2.71 -13.47 7.02
C SER A 258 -1.90 -13.46 8.32
N ILE A 259 -1.65 -14.62 8.93
CA ILE A 259 -0.79 -14.77 10.12
C ILE A 259 0.59 -14.19 9.80
N GLY A 260 1.22 -14.65 8.71
CA GLY A 260 2.55 -14.20 8.31
C GLY A 260 2.64 -12.68 8.21
N PHE A 261 1.68 -12.03 7.52
CA PHE A 261 1.69 -10.58 7.40
C PHE A 261 1.30 -9.83 8.67
N VAL A 262 0.32 -10.32 9.43
CA VAL A 262 -0.06 -9.68 10.70
C VAL A 262 1.14 -9.64 11.64
N TYR A 263 1.80 -10.78 11.87
CA TYR A 263 2.99 -10.81 12.73
C TYR A 263 4.17 -10.01 12.15
N LEU A 264 4.34 -10.00 10.82
CA LEU A 264 5.37 -9.17 10.18
C LEU A 264 5.12 -7.68 10.45
N PHE A 265 3.91 -7.18 10.22
CA PHE A 265 3.60 -5.76 10.40
C PHE A 265 3.60 -5.34 11.88
N GLN A 266 3.23 -6.24 12.78
CA GLN A 266 3.44 -6.05 14.21
C GLN A 266 4.92 -5.94 14.58
N PHE A 267 5.77 -6.78 14.01
CA PHE A 267 7.21 -6.74 14.24
C PHE A 267 7.82 -5.40 13.81
N PHE A 268 7.31 -4.80 12.73
CA PHE A 268 7.67 -3.45 12.28
C PHE A 268 6.94 -2.32 13.03
N GLY A 269 6.14 -2.64 14.07
CA GLY A 269 5.47 -1.65 14.90
C GLY A 269 4.33 -0.90 14.21
N CYS A 270 3.79 -1.42 13.10
CA CYS A 270 2.75 -0.73 12.34
C CYS A 270 1.39 -0.71 13.08
N PHE A 271 1.06 -1.76 13.82
CA PHE A 271 -0.10 -1.84 14.71
C PHE A 271 0.15 -2.83 15.85
N ALA A 272 -0.69 -2.76 16.89
CA ALA A 272 -0.62 -3.65 18.04
C ALA A 272 -1.93 -4.44 18.21
N ILE A 273 -1.82 -5.76 18.29
CA ILE A 273 -2.88 -6.70 18.60
C ILE A 273 -2.30 -7.84 19.45
N THR A 274 -2.97 -8.26 20.51
CA THR A 274 -2.49 -9.36 21.35
C THR A 274 -2.39 -10.63 20.50
N PRO A 275 -1.29 -11.42 20.55
CA PRO A 275 -1.10 -12.58 19.68
C PRO A 275 -2.28 -13.56 19.66
N GLY A 276 -2.89 -13.86 20.82
CA GLY A 276 -4.08 -14.72 20.92
C GLY A 276 -5.31 -14.13 20.22
N SER A 277 -5.56 -12.83 20.40
CA SER A 277 -6.62 -12.10 19.69
C SER A 277 -6.33 -12.04 18.18
N ALA A 278 -5.07 -11.83 17.79
CA ALA A 278 -4.64 -11.75 16.40
C ALA A 278 -4.93 -13.04 15.64
N THR A 279 -4.53 -14.18 16.19
CA THR A 279 -4.81 -15.50 15.59
C THR A 279 -6.32 -15.75 15.50
N THR A 280 -7.08 -15.39 16.54
CA THR A 280 -8.55 -15.53 16.54
C THR A 280 -9.19 -14.69 15.45
N VAL A 281 -8.80 -13.41 15.33
CA VAL A 281 -9.27 -12.50 14.27
C VAL A 281 -8.97 -13.07 12.89
N VAL A 282 -7.75 -13.54 12.66
CA VAL A 282 -7.36 -14.15 11.38
C VAL A 282 -8.23 -15.36 11.05
N LEU A 283 -8.38 -16.30 11.98
CA LEU A 283 -9.12 -17.54 11.74
C LEU A 283 -10.60 -17.28 11.47
N LEU A 284 -11.24 -16.39 12.24
CA LEU A 284 -12.64 -16.01 12.02
C LEU A 284 -12.82 -15.32 10.66
N THR A 285 -11.89 -14.44 10.30
CA THR A 285 -11.90 -13.74 9.01
C THR A 285 -11.73 -14.71 7.84
N ALA A 286 -10.75 -15.61 7.92
CA ALA A 286 -10.47 -16.60 6.89
C ALA A 286 -11.63 -17.61 6.75
N LEU A 287 -12.24 -18.02 7.86
CA LEU A 287 -13.42 -18.87 7.84
C LEU A 287 -14.60 -18.18 7.16
N ALA A 288 -14.90 -16.93 7.53
CA ALA A 288 -15.98 -16.17 6.90
C ALA A 288 -15.76 -15.99 5.38
N ALA A 289 -14.54 -15.63 4.99
CA ALA A 289 -14.15 -15.51 3.58
C ALA A 289 -14.29 -16.84 2.83
N THR A 290 -13.91 -17.97 3.46
CA THR A 290 -14.06 -19.32 2.89
C THR A 290 -15.53 -19.70 2.71
N VAL A 291 -16.38 -19.38 3.69
CA VAL A 291 -17.82 -19.63 3.57
C VAL A 291 -18.40 -18.83 2.42
N VAL A 292 -18.07 -17.53 2.30
CA VAL A 292 -18.59 -16.69 1.21
C VAL A 292 -18.09 -17.15 -0.16
N GLU A 293 -16.82 -17.54 -0.28
CA GLU A 293 -16.25 -18.10 -1.52
C GLU A 293 -16.91 -19.42 -1.93
N ALA A 294 -17.33 -20.23 -0.97
CA ALA A 294 -18.01 -21.50 -1.20
C ALA A 294 -19.46 -21.32 -1.72
N LEU A 295 -20.11 -20.20 -1.41
CA LEU A 295 -21.51 -19.96 -1.78
C LEU A 295 -21.68 -19.77 -3.31
N PRO A 296 -22.82 -20.17 -3.89
CA PRO A 296 -23.11 -19.99 -5.31
C PRO A 296 -23.54 -18.56 -5.64
N VAL A 297 -22.75 -17.56 -5.23
CA VAL A 297 -23.01 -16.12 -5.46
C VAL A 297 -22.05 -15.51 -6.48
N THR A 298 -21.00 -16.24 -6.86
CA THR A 298 -19.93 -15.77 -7.76
C THR A 298 -20.43 -15.37 -9.15
N GLU A 299 -21.59 -15.89 -9.59
CA GLU A 299 -22.23 -15.47 -10.84
C GLU A 299 -22.74 -14.01 -10.80
N ARG A 300 -23.00 -13.47 -9.60
CA ARG A 300 -23.52 -12.11 -9.40
C ARG A 300 -22.46 -11.14 -8.93
N ILE A 301 -21.50 -11.60 -8.12
CA ILE A 301 -20.43 -10.79 -7.55
C ILE A 301 -19.11 -11.53 -7.71
N ASP A 302 -18.13 -10.91 -8.35
CA ASP A 302 -16.80 -11.50 -8.55
C ASP A 302 -16.11 -11.78 -7.19
N ASP A 303 -15.42 -12.93 -7.09
CA ASP A 303 -14.73 -13.34 -5.87
C ASP A 303 -13.65 -12.32 -5.45
N ASN A 304 -13.07 -11.59 -6.41
CA ASN A 304 -12.14 -10.49 -6.14
C ASN A 304 -12.80 -9.27 -5.48
N ILE A 305 -14.11 -9.26 -5.28
CA ILE A 305 -14.85 -8.22 -4.56
C ILE A 305 -15.49 -8.80 -3.30
N SER A 306 -16.20 -9.92 -3.42
CA SER A 306 -16.94 -10.52 -2.29
C SER A 306 -16.02 -10.97 -1.15
N VAL A 307 -14.87 -11.58 -1.47
CA VAL A 307 -13.90 -12.08 -0.48
C VAL A 307 -13.26 -10.94 0.31
N PRO A 308 -12.66 -9.90 -0.31
CA PRO A 308 -12.11 -8.75 0.42
C PRO A 308 -13.14 -8.05 1.32
N ILE A 309 -14.36 -7.82 0.82
CA ILE A 309 -15.41 -7.17 1.61
C ILE A 309 -15.75 -8.01 2.84
N THR A 310 -15.93 -9.32 2.63
CA THR A 310 -16.19 -10.25 3.73
C THR A 310 -15.07 -10.23 4.75
N ALA A 311 -13.81 -10.22 4.29
CA ALA A 311 -12.66 -10.18 5.17
C ALA A 311 -12.60 -8.88 6.00
N VAL A 312 -12.91 -7.73 5.41
CA VAL A 312 -13.00 -6.45 6.14
C VAL A 312 -14.11 -6.51 7.19
N VAL A 313 -15.31 -6.95 6.82
CA VAL A 313 -16.48 -6.99 7.72
C VAL A 313 -16.25 -7.98 8.85
N ALA A 314 -15.89 -9.22 8.53
CA ALA A 314 -15.64 -10.27 9.52
C ALA A 314 -14.44 -9.93 10.41
N GLY A 315 -13.36 -9.39 9.85
CA GLY A 315 -12.20 -8.95 10.61
C GLY A 315 -12.54 -7.81 11.57
N SER A 316 -13.34 -6.84 11.13
CA SER A 316 -13.80 -5.74 12.00
C SER A 316 -14.64 -6.27 13.16
N LEU A 317 -15.60 -7.15 12.89
CA LEU A 317 -16.43 -7.79 13.92
C LEU A 317 -15.60 -8.63 14.88
N ALA A 318 -14.66 -9.43 14.37
CA ALA A 318 -13.79 -10.25 15.20
C ALA A 318 -12.88 -9.40 16.10
N MET A 319 -12.37 -8.27 15.59
CA MET A 319 -11.60 -7.32 16.40
C MET A 319 -12.45 -6.69 17.51
N MET A 320 -13.72 -6.36 17.24
CA MET A 320 -14.64 -5.85 18.27
C MET A 320 -14.95 -6.89 19.34
N LEU A 321 -15.09 -8.17 18.97
CA LEU A 321 -15.38 -9.27 19.90
C LEU A 321 -14.17 -9.69 20.75
N THR A 322 -12.95 -9.40 20.28
CA THR A 322 -11.69 -9.77 20.95
C THR A 322 -10.99 -8.58 21.61
N ALA A 323 -11.61 -7.41 21.59
CA ALA A 323 -11.17 -6.24 22.34
C ALA A 323 -11.33 -6.50 23.85
N PRO A 324 -10.31 -6.16 24.67
CA PRO A 324 -10.34 -6.34 26.12
C PRO A 324 -11.33 -5.42 26.83
#